data_AF-A0A9D1X8J8-F1
#
_entry.id   AF-A0A9D1X8J8-F1
#
_cell.length_a   1.000
_cell.length_b   1.000
_cell.length_c   1.000
_cell.angle_alpha   90.00
_cell.angle_beta   90.00
_cell.angle_gamma   90.00
#
_symmetry.space_group_name_H-M   'P 1'
#
loop_
_entity.id
_entity.type
_entity.pdbx_description
1 polymer ?
#
loop_
_entity_poly.entity_id
_entity_poly.type
_entity_poly.pdbx_seq_one_letter_code
_entity_poly.pdbx_strand_id
1 'polypeptide(L)'
;MSNDTIFKLSGLAHAPYAVFDMGKYKLPHDYEAWYSFKDFEAHGSNYWGVYSVCENDENMFFASVRCSAIPGDREFRDEDYYKHFLYDKERREGYYIKDKILDDISGGPGFWPRWIFDGYYVTAVEWYDLSEEIKAGGYELSDAAKAQFATFDYGTNPVLIMCKMKE
;
A
#
# COMPACT_ATOMS: atom_id res chain seq x y z
N MET A 1 -3.14 2.43 -20.46
CA MET A 1 -1.68 2.13 -20.33
C MET A 1 -1.54 1.08 -19.25
N SER A 2 -0.72 0.04 -19.46
CA SER A 2 -0.63 -1.16 -18.62
C SER A 2 -0.36 -0.85 -17.13
N ASN A 3 -1.42 -0.79 -16.32
CA ASN A 3 -1.39 -0.73 -14.86
C ASN A 3 -0.92 -2.03 -14.20
N ASP A 4 -0.36 -2.94 -15.00
CA ASP A 4 0.03 -4.29 -14.66
C ASP A 4 1.46 -4.62 -15.11
N THR A 5 2.26 -3.64 -15.54
CA THR A 5 3.64 -3.88 -15.99
C THR A 5 4.60 -2.90 -15.33
N ILE A 6 5.67 -3.42 -14.72
CA ILE A 6 6.83 -2.62 -14.34
C ILE A 6 7.78 -2.60 -15.53
N PHE A 7 8.25 -1.41 -15.88
CA PHE A 7 9.27 -1.22 -16.90
C PHE A 7 10.59 -0.88 -16.25
N LYS A 8 11.66 -1.55 -16.69
CA LYS A 8 13.03 -1.11 -16.43
C LYS A 8 13.37 -0.02 -17.43
N LEU A 9 13.74 1.16 -16.91
CA LEU A 9 14.14 2.31 -17.70
C LEU A 9 15.67 2.48 -17.63
N SER A 10 16.29 2.72 -18.78
CA SER A 10 17.72 3.03 -18.89
C SER A 10 17.94 4.06 -19.99
N GLY A 11 18.04 5.33 -19.59
CA GLY A 11 18.05 6.45 -20.54
C GLY A 11 16.78 6.45 -21.39
N LEU A 12 16.94 6.35 -22.73
CA LEU A 12 15.82 6.26 -23.67
C LEU A 12 15.29 4.83 -23.87
N ALA A 13 15.99 3.81 -23.36
CA ALA A 13 15.55 2.43 -23.49
C ALA A 13 14.57 2.06 -22.38
N HIS A 14 13.52 1.32 -22.75
CA HIS A 14 12.59 0.71 -21.81
C HIS A 14 12.35 -0.75 -22.16
N ALA A 15 12.30 -1.62 -21.15
CA ALA A 15 11.96 -3.03 -21.33
C ALA A 15 10.99 -3.46 -20.21
N PRO A 16 10.01 -4.34 -20.50
CA PRO A 16 9.22 -4.97 -19.44
C PRO A 16 10.15 -5.69 -18.46
N TYR A 17 9.99 -5.40 -17.18
CA TYR A 17 10.73 -6.02 -16.08
C TYR A 17 9.89 -7.09 -15.39
N ALA A 18 8.65 -6.75 -15.06
CA ALA A 18 7.69 -7.65 -14.44
C ALA A 18 6.28 -7.34 -14.96
N VAL A 19 5.44 -8.37 -15.07
CA VAL A 19 4.03 -8.26 -15.45
C VAL A 19 3.19 -8.94 -14.37
N PHE A 20 2.12 -8.29 -13.94
CA PHE A 20 1.17 -8.78 -12.93
C PHE A 20 -0.11 -9.22 -13.62
N ASP A 21 -0.35 -10.52 -13.69
CA ASP A 21 -1.64 -10.99 -14.20
C ASP A 21 -2.73 -10.79 -13.13
N MET A 22 -3.44 -9.67 -13.23
CA MET A 22 -4.60 -9.39 -12.39
C MET A 22 -5.85 -10.14 -12.87
N GLY A 23 -5.81 -10.83 -14.02
CA GLY A 23 -6.90 -11.61 -14.57
C GLY A 23 -8.24 -10.86 -14.57
N LYS A 24 -9.26 -11.48 -13.97
CA LYS A 24 -10.61 -10.91 -13.84
C LYS A 24 -10.69 -9.63 -13.00
N TYR A 25 -9.65 -9.30 -12.23
CA TYR A 25 -9.58 -8.11 -11.39
C TYR A 25 -8.97 -6.91 -12.12
N LYS A 26 -8.42 -7.10 -13.32
CA LYS A 26 -7.93 -5.99 -14.16
C LYS A 26 -9.09 -5.17 -14.70
N LEU A 27 -9.02 -3.85 -14.55
CA LEU A 27 -9.98 -2.93 -15.15
C LEU A 27 -10.01 -3.10 -16.69
N PRO A 28 -11.16 -3.41 -17.30
CA PRO A 28 -11.31 -3.43 -18.74
C PRO A 28 -11.02 -2.06 -19.34
N HIS A 29 -10.44 -2.06 -20.54
CA HIS A 29 -10.04 -0.82 -21.22
C HIS A 29 -11.21 0.14 -21.41
N ASP A 30 -12.38 -0.40 -21.81
CA ASP A 30 -13.60 0.38 -22.05
C ASP A 30 -14.16 1.03 -20.77
N TYR A 31 -13.76 0.54 -19.59
CA TYR A 31 -14.14 1.09 -18.29
C TYR A 31 -13.09 2.04 -17.71
N GLU A 32 -11.97 2.31 -18.41
CA GLU A 32 -11.05 3.33 -17.93
C GLU A 32 -11.70 4.73 -18.02
N ALA A 33 -11.46 5.58 -17.02
CA ALA A 33 -12.12 6.87 -16.86
C ALA A 33 -11.98 7.81 -18.06
N TRP A 34 -10.89 7.69 -18.83
CA TRP A 34 -10.63 8.48 -20.04
C TRP A 34 -11.47 8.06 -21.25
N TYR A 35 -12.00 6.83 -21.28
CA TYR A 35 -12.93 6.37 -22.31
C TYR A 35 -14.38 6.58 -21.89
N SER A 36 -14.72 6.22 -20.65
CA SER A 36 -16.07 6.41 -20.10
C SER A 36 -16.03 6.61 -18.60
N PHE A 37 -16.08 7.88 -18.18
CA PHE A 37 -16.19 8.20 -16.75
C PHE A 37 -17.43 7.59 -16.10
N LYS A 38 -18.55 7.52 -16.85
CA LYS A 38 -19.79 6.90 -16.40
C LYS A 38 -19.62 5.41 -16.08
N ASP A 39 -18.97 4.66 -16.97
CA ASP A 39 -18.79 3.22 -16.75
C ASP A 39 -17.71 2.96 -15.69
N PHE A 40 -16.69 3.83 -15.62
CA PHE A 40 -15.71 3.81 -14.53
C PHE A 40 -16.36 4.01 -13.16
N GLU A 41 -17.26 4.99 -13.01
CA GLU A 41 -17.99 5.19 -11.75
C GLU A 41 -18.93 4.02 -11.44
N ALA A 42 -19.62 3.49 -12.46
CA ALA A 42 -20.60 2.42 -12.27
C ALA A 42 -19.96 1.05 -11.98
N HIS A 43 -18.78 0.77 -12.55
CA HIS A 43 -18.19 -0.58 -12.57
C HIS A 43 -16.77 -0.65 -12.04
N GLY A 44 -16.04 0.47 -11.99
CA GLY A 44 -14.62 0.51 -11.64
C GLY A 44 -14.31 -0.04 -10.25
N SER A 45 -15.25 0.03 -9.32
CA SER A 45 -15.09 -0.51 -7.96
C SER A 45 -14.95 -2.04 -7.94
N ASN A 46 -15.37 -2.76 -8.99
CA ASN A 46 -15.18 -4.22 -9.10
C ASN A 46 -13.74 -4.62 -9.44
N TYR A 47 -12.90 -3.66 -9.81
CA TYR A 47 -11.56 -3.90 -10.33
C TYR A 47 -10.50 -3.28 -9.42
N TRP A 48 -9.27 -3.75 -9.59
CA TRP A 48 -8.12 -3.38 -8.77
C TRP A 48 -7.01 -2.82 -9.65
N GLY A 49 -6.27 -1.86 -9.09
CA GLY A 49 -5.05 -1.33 -9.68
C GLY A 49 -3.91 -1.40 -8.69
N VAL A 50 -2.72 -1.72 -9.19
CA VAL A 50 -1.46 -1.56 -8.44
C VAL A 50 -0.98 -0.13 -8.65
N TYR A 51 -0.91 0.66 -7.57
CA TYR A 51 -0.51 2.06 -7.66
C TYR A 51 0.92 2.31 -7.16
N SER A 52 1.48 1.37 -6.39
CA SER A 52 2.86 1.44 -5.92
C SER A 52 3.47 0.04 -5.81
N VAL A 53 4.76 -0.06 -6.11
CA VAL A 53 5.56 -1.26 -5.90
C VAL A 53 6.85 -0.88 -5.20
N CYS A 54 7.21 -1.63 -4.17
CA CYS A 54 8.49 -1.51 -3.48
C CYS A 54 9.21 -2.86 -3.56
N GLU A 55 10.46 -2.87 -4.02
CA GLU A 55 11.19 -4.09 -4.31
C GLU A 55 12.54 -4.11 -3.57
N ASN A 56 12.89 -5.25 -2.99
CA ASN A 56 14.23 -5.57 -2.50
C ASN A 56 14.73 -6.86 -3.18
N ASP A 57 15.88 -7.39 -2.77
CA ASP A 57 16.45 -8.58 -3.43
C ASP A 57 15.60 -9.86 -3.24
N GLU A 58 14.84 -9.95 -2.15
CA GLU A 58 14.08 -11.15 -1.76
C GLU A 58 12.62 -11.09 -2.22
N ASN A 59 12.03 -9.90 -2.24
CA ASN A 59 10.59 -9.69 -2.28
C ASN A 59 10.17 -8.49 -3.14
N MET A 60 8.93 -8.50 -3.61
CA MET A 60 8.23 -7.34 -4.16
C MET A 60 6.94 -7.09 -3.38
N PHE A 61 6.79 -5.89 -2.83
CA PHE A 61 5.57 -5.42 -2.18
C PHE A 61 4.69 -4.66 -3.18
N PHE A 62 3.42 -5.02 -3.25
CA PHE A 62 2.41 -4.41 -4.10
C PHE A 62 1.38 -3.70 -3.26
N ALA A 63 1.25 -2.39 -3.47
CA ALA A 63 0.14 -1.62 -2.94
C ALA A 63 -0.96 -1.55 -4.00
N SER A 64 -2.09 -2.20 -3.70
CA SER A 64 -3.25 -2.24 -4.59
C SER A 64 -4.42 -1.51 -3.97
N VAL A 65 -5.18 -0.84 -4.84
CA VAL A 65 -6.40 -0.11 -4.49
C VAL A 65 -7.51 -0.47 -5.48
N ARG A 66 -8.78 -0.41 -5.04
CA ARG A 66 -9.89 -0.45 -5.97
C ARG A 66 -9.81 0.72 -6.95
N CYS A 67 -10.17 0.48 -8.21
CA CYS A 67 -10.07 1.53 -9.22
C CYS A 67 -11.06 2.68 -8.99
N SER A 68 -12.22 2.42 -8.37
CA SER A 68 -13.23 3.45 -8.06
C SER A 68 -13.87 3.22 -6.70
N ALA A 69 -14.52 4.25 -6.17
CA ALA A 69 -15.29 4.23 -4.93
C ALA A 69 -16.40 3.18 -4.98
N ILE A 70 -16.68 2.48 -3.87
CA ILE A 70 -17.83 1.57 -3.81
C ILE A 70 -19.09 2.45 -3.78
N PRO A 71 -20.08 2.23 -4.66
CA PRO A 71 -21.30 3.02 -4.67
C PRO A 71 -22.00 3.04 -3.31
N GLY A 72 -22.21 4.24 -2.77
CA GLY A 72 -22.86 4.44 -1.47
C GLY A 72 -21.91 4.51 -0.27
N ASP A 73 -20.63 4.23 -0.47
CA ASP A 73 -19.60 4.34 0.55
C ASP A 73 -18.71 5.55 0.25
N ARG A 74 -18.79 6.56 1.12
CA ARG A 74 -18.12 7.86 0.96
C ARG A 74 -16.91 8.00 1.89
N GLU A 75 -16.69 7.04 2.78
CA GLU A 75 -15.67 7.22 3.81
C GLU A 75 -14.30 6.70 3.36
N PHE A 76 -14.23 5.82 2.35
CA PHE A 76 -12.97 5.21 1.87
C PHE A 76 -12.15 4.58 3.01
N ARG A 77 -12.80 4.25 4.12
CA ARG A 77 -12.21 3.69 5.34
C ARG A 77 -12.47 2.21 5.38
N ASP A 78 -11.68 1.41 4.66
CA ASP A 78 -11.66 -0.03 4.91
C ASP A 78 -10.55 -0.80 4.17
N GLU A 79 -10.25 -2.00 4.66
CA GLU A 79 -9.52 -3.07 3.97
C GLU A 79 -10.20 -3.47 2.63
N ASP A 80 -11.48 -3.13 2.47
CA ASP A 80 -12.19 -3.36 1.22
C ASP A 80 -11.68 -2.48 0.08
N TYR A 81 -11.02 -1.34 0.35
CA TYR A 81 -10.42 -0.50 -0.69
C TYR A 81 -8.97 -0.80 -0.98
N TYR A 82 -8.22 -1.25 0.03
CA TYR A 82 -6.78 -1.42 -0.05
C TYR A 82 -6.42 -2.88 0.20
N LYS A 83 -5.67 -3.46 -0.73
CA LYS A 83 -5.09 -4.79 -0.55
C LYS A 83 -3.61 -4.74 -0.84
N HIS A 84 -2.84 -5.31 0.06
CA HIS A 84 -1.40 -5.39 -0.06
C HIS A 84 -0.97 -6.82 -0.31
N PHE A 85 -0.04 -7.00 -1.24
CA PHE A 85 0.47 -8.31 -1.61
C PHE A 85 1.99 -8.30 -1.55
N LEU A 86 2.56 -9.43 -1.16
CA LEU A 86 3.99 -9.66 -1.24
C LEU A 86 4.25 -10.80 -2.21
N TYR A 87 5.22 -10.62 -3.08
CA TYR A 87 5.76 -11.68 -3.94
C TYR A 87 7.15 -12.07 -3.44
N ASP A 88 7.27 -13.32 -3.01
CA ASP A 88 8.54 -13.95 -2.67
C ASP A 88 9.23 -14.40 -3.96
N LYS A 89 10.41 -13.87 -4.25
CA LYS A 89 11.14 -14.14 -5.50
C LYS A 89 11.81 -15.50 -5.52
N GLU A 90 12.19 -16.03 -4.36
CA GLU A 90 12.81 -17.35 -4.24
C GLU A 90 11.77 -18.43 -4.50
N ARG A 91 10.64 -18.36 -3.78
CA ARG A 91 9.52 -19.31 -3.92
C ARG A 91 8.69 -19.07 -5.17
N ARG A 92 8.76 -17.86 -5.73
CA ARG A 92 7.95 -17.40 -6.87
C ARG A 92 6.46 -17.40 -6.59
N GLU A 93 6.09 -17.00 -5.37
CA GLU A 93 4.72 -17.07 -4.88
C GLU A 93 4.26 -15.71 -4.34
N GLY A 94 3.04 -15.34 -4.70
CA GLY A 94 2.38 -14.12 -4.24
C GLY A 94 1.38 -14.41 -3.13
N TYR A 95 1.38 -13.58 -2.09
CA TYR A 95 0.50 -13.74 -0.93
C TYR A 95 -0.11 -12.43 -0.51
N TYR A 96 -1.38 -12.49 -0.10
CA TYR A 96 -2.04 -11.39 0.61
C TYR A 96 -1.45 -11.25 2.03
N ILE A 97 -1.11 -10.02 2.44
CA ILE A 97 -0.33 -9.78 3.68
C ILE A 97 -1.15 -9.29 4.87
N LYS A 98 -2.48 -9.35 4.80
CA LYS A 98 -3.32 -9.01 5.95
C LYS A 98 -2.86 -9.78 7.20
N ASP A 99 -2.71 -9.06 8.30
CA ASP A 99 -2.24 -9.55 9.61
C ASP A 99 -0.82 -10.14 9.63
N LYS A 100 -0.05 -10.05 8.54
CA LYS A 100 1.33 -10.57 8.43
C LYS A 100 2.42 -9.54 8.68
N ILE A 101 2.05 -8.31 9.00
CA ILE A 101 2.98 -7.23 9.31
C ILE A 101 3.15 -7.15 10.83
N LEU A 102 4.40 -7.03 11.27
CA LEU A 102 4.78 -6.72 12.64
C LEU A 102 5.26 -5.27 12.71
N ASP A 103 4.63 -4.48 13.58
CA ASP A 103 5.01 -3.12 13.90
C ASP A 103 4.65 -2.77 15.36
N ASP A 104 5.01 -1.57 15.78
CA ASP A 104 4.74 -1.05 17.13
C ASP A 104 3.38 -0.33 17.26
N ILE A 105 2.58 -0.31 16.20
CA ILE A 105 1.33 0.47 16.09
C ILE A 105 0.15 -0.35 15.56
N SER A 106 0.17 -1.67 15.80
CA SER A 106 -0.87 -2.65 15.45
C SER A 106 -1.34 -2.61 13.99
N GLY A 107 -0.41 -2.58 13.04
CA GLY A 107 -0.70 -2.49 11.60
C GLY A 107 -0.76 -1.06 11.06
N GLY A 108 -0.78 -0.05 11.95
CA GLY A 108 -0.70 1.37 11.66
C GLY A 108 -1.80 1.93 10.75
N PRO A 109 -1.81 3.26 10.51
CA PRO A 109 -2.57 3.79 9.40
C PRO A 109 -2.09 3.14 8.10
N GLY A 110 -2.99 3.00 7.13
CA GLY A 110 -2.77 2.32 5.85
C GLY A 110 -1.30 2.31 5.41
N PHE A 111 -0.62 1.20 5.67
CA PHE A 111 0.83 1.12 5.55
C PHE A 111 1.24 1.01 4.08
N TRP A 112 1.80 2.09 3.54
CA TRP A 112 2.28 2.16 2.16
C TRP A 112 3.80 2.37 2.15
N PRO A 113 4.60 1.29 2.04
CA PRO A 113 6.04 1.41 2.08
C PRO A 113 6.54 2.15 0.85
N ARG A 114 7.35 3.19 1.10
CA ARG A 114 8.07 3.94 0.06
C ARG A 114 9.47 3.40 -0.13
N TRP A 115 10.05 2.81 0.91
CA TRP A 115 11.40 2.30 0.91
C TRP A 115 11.45 0.93 1.57
N ILE A 116 12.48 0.16 1.21
CA ILE A 116 12.89 -1.02 1.94
C ILE A 116 14.34 -0.78 2.39
N PHE A 117 14.60 -0.96 3.68
CA PHE A 117 15.91 -0.76 4.29
C PHE A 117 16.16 -1.86 5.32
N ASP A 118 17.24 -2.62 5.14
CA ASP A 118 17.66 -3.69 6.06
C ASP A 118 16.54 -4.67 6.43
N GLY A 119 15.75 -5.09 5.42
CA GLY A 119 14.60 -5.99 5.61
C GLY A 119 13.34 -5.34 6.19
N TYR A 120 13.39 -4.06 6.55
CA TYR A 120 12.21 -3.28 6.96
C TYR A 120 11.55 -2.60 5.79
N TYR A 121 10.23 -2.67 5.75
CA TYR A 121 9.39 -1.83 4.92
C TYR A 121 9.21 -0.50 5.64
N VAL A 122 9.47 0.62 4.98
CA VAL A 122 9.53 1.94 5.61
C VAL A 122 8.61 2.92 4.91
N THR A 123 7.84 3.65 5.71
CA THR A 123 7.10 4.83 5.27
C THR A 123 7.33 5.99 6.24
N ALA A 124 7.06 7.21 5.77
CA ALA A 124 7.12 8.42 6.59
C ALA A 124 5.71 8.97 6.75
N VAL A 125 5.36 9.34 7.98
CA VAL A 125 4.05 9.92 8.33
C VAL A 125 4.28 11.18 9.13
N GLU A 126 3.49 12.22 8.85
CA GLU A 126 3.51 13.44 9.65
C GLU A 126 3.08 13.10 11.09
N TRP A 127 3.89 13.52 12.07
CA TRP A 127 3.62 13.19 13.48
C TRP A 127 2.27 13.75 13.94
N TYR A 128 1.93 14.97 13.51
CA TYR A 128 0.66 15.60 13.86
C TYR A 128 -0.53 14.72 13.46
N ASP A 129 -0.59 14.30 12.19
CA ASP A 129 -1.66 13.47 11.65
C ASP A 129 -1.74 12.12 12.38
N LEU A 130 -0.58 11.46 12.55
CA LEU A 130 -0.51 10.18 13.28
C LEU A 130 -0.99 10.32 14.73
N SER A 131 -0.63 11.42 15.41
CA SER A 131 -0.99 11.64 16.80
C SER A 131 -2.50 11.83 16.99
N GLU A 132 -3.17 12.49 16.03
CA GLU A 132 -4.62 12.65 16.05
C GLU A 132 -5.33 11.33 15.77
N GLU A 133 -4.82 10.53 14.83
CA GLU A 133 -5.34 9.19 14.57
C GLU A 133 -5.20 8.25 15.78
N ILE A 134 -4.04 8.24 16.44
CA ILE A 134 -3.82 7.47 17.67
C ILE A 134 -4.80 7.89 18.76
N LYS A 135 -5.08 9.20 18.91
CA LYS A 135 -6.06 9.71 19.89
C LYS A 135 -7.50 9.33 19.52
N ALA A 136 -7.82 9.26 18.23
CA ALA A 136 -9.12 8.80 17.74
C ALA A 136 -9.37 7.31 18.06
N GLY A 137 -8.30 6.56 18.34
CA GLY A 137 -8.34 5.16 18.75
C GLY A 137 -8.24 4.19 17.57
N GLY A 138 -8.31 2.88 17.87
CA GLY A 138 -8.14 1.82 16.87
C GLY A 138 -6.71 1.30 16.70
N TYR A 139 -5.77 1.84 17.48
CA TYR A 139 -4.37 1.40 17.50
C TYR A 139 -3.96 0.86 18.87
N GLU A 140 -3.27 -0.27 18.89
CA GLU A 140 -2.57 -0.80 20.04
C GLU A 140 -1.08 -0.50 19.91
N LEU A 141 -0.60 0.44 20.74
CA LEU A 141 0.81 0.83 20.76
C LEU A 141 1.64 -0.11 21.64
N SER A 142 2.83 -0.46 21.16
CA SER A 142 3.83 -1.11 22.01
C SER A 142 4.29 -0.17 23.13
N ASP A 143 4.82 -0.72 24.21
CA ASP A 143 5.30 0.10 25.34
C ASP A 143 6.50 0.98 24.94
N ALA A 144 7.31 0.51 23.98
CA ALA A 144 8.40 1.30 23.41
C ALA A 144 7.86 2.51 22.61
N ALA A 145 6.85 2.29 21.75
CA ALA A 145 6.21 3.38 21.01
C ALA A 145 5.53 4.38 21.94
N LYS A 146 4.81 3.92 22.98
CA LYS A 146 4.20 4.81 24.00
C LYS A 146 5.26 5.69 24.66
N ALA A 147 6.38 5.11 25.08
CA ALA A 147 7.46 5.84 25.74
C ALA A 147 8.11 6.86 24.79
N GLN A 148 8.31 6.50 23.52
CA GLN A 148 8.88 7.40 22.52
C GLN A 148 7.91 8.56 22.20
N PHE A 149 6.65 8.25 21.92
CA PHE A 149 5.63 9.23 21.54
C PHE A 149 5.33 10.24 22.65
N ALA A 150 5.50 9.84 23.92
CA ALA A 150 5.38 10.76 25.05
C ALA A 150 6.44 11.88 25.06
N THR A 151 7.53 11.74 24.28
CA THR A 151 8.57 12.77 24.14
C THR A 151 8.35 13.71 22.95
N PHE A 152 7.38 13.42 22.09
CA PHE A 152 7.13 14.18 20.86
C PHE A 152 6.19 15.35 21.09
N ASP A 153 6.41 16.43 20.35
CA ASP A 153 5.58 17.64 20.33
C ASP A 153 5.22 18.06 18.89
N TYR A 154 4.54 19.21 18.76
CA TYR A 154 4.13 19.77 17.47
C TYR A 154 5.28 20.12 16.52
N GLY A 155 6.51 20.27 17.03
CA GLY A 155 7.71 20.52 16.23
C GLY A 155 8.42 19.24 15.79
N THR A 156 7.89 18.07 16.15
CA THR A 156 8.47 16.78 15.76
C THR A 156 8.39 16.61 14.25
N ASN A 157 9.53 16.28 13.65
CA ASN A 157 9.62 15.92 12.23
C ASN A 157 8.73 14.71 11.89
N PRO A 158 8.49 14.43 10.59
CA PRO A 158 7.85 13.20 10.18
C PRO A 158 8.51 11.98 10.81
N VAL A 159 7.69 11.06 11.31
CA VAL A 159 8.14 9.83 11.93
C VAL A 159 8.26 8.74 10.86
N LEU A 160 9.29 7.90 11.01
CA LEU A 160 9.43 6.71 10.19
C LEU A 160 8.68 5.57 10.86
N ILE A 161 7.73 5.00 10.13
CA ILE A 161 7.10 3.73 10.51
C ILE A 161 7.86 2.63 9.78
N MET A 162 8.45 1.74 10.57
CA MET A 162 9.26 0.62 10.09
C MET A 162 8.56 -0.68 10.47
N CYS A 163 8.25 -1.49 9.46
CA CYS A 163 7.55 -2.75 9.66
C CYS A 163 8.36 -3.91 9.10
N LYS A 164 8.24 -5.08 9.74
CA LYS A 164 8.80 -6.33 9.25
C LYS A 164 7.68 -7.32 8.98
N MET A 165 7.90 -8.26 8.06
CA MET A 165 7.00 -9.40 7.94
C MET A 165 7.14 -10.29 9.18
N LYS A 166 6.01 -10.80 9.69
CA LYS A 166 6.00 -11.88 10.67
C LYS A 166 6.63 -13.13 10.04
N GLU A 167 7.47 -13.82 10.81
CA GLU A 167 8.05 -15.11 10.43
C GLU A 167 6.99 -16.21 10.34
#